data_AF-A0A844MK25-F1
#
_entry.id   AF-A0A844MK25-F1
#
_cell.length_a   1.000
_cell.length_b   1.000
_cell.length_c   1.000
_cell.angle_alpha   90.00
_cell.angle_beta   90.00
_cell.angle_gamma   90.00
#
_symmetry.space_group_name_H-M   'P 1'
#
loop_
_entity.id
_entity.type
_entity.pdbx_description
1 polymer ?
#
loop_
_entity_poly.entity_id
_entity_poly.type
_entity_poly.pdbx_seq_one_letter_code
_entity_poly.pdbx_strand_id
1 'polypeptide(L)'
;MAFIKIQNVIINTNYVVAVKLNNQTSIGENSISVLISTPKFSLLSPETVSQDSQDLCRDEWVEFTGQAAIALHDYFTSFNNVIDLMQNYE
;
A
#
# COMPACT_ATOMS: atom_id res chain seq x y z
N MET A 1 -6.65 5.78 -12.13
CA MET A 1 -7.01 5.30 -10.78
C MET A 1 -7.08 3.79 -10.87
N ALA A 2 -6.23 3.08 -10.14
CA ALA A 2 -6.16 1.62 -10.15
C ALA A 2 -6.37 1.09 -8.73
N PHE A 3 -6.98 -0.09 -8.63
CA PHE A 3 -7.15 -0.78 -7.37
C PHE A 3 -6.46 -2.13 -7.46
N ILE A 4 -5.67 -2.46 -6.46
CA ILE A 4 -5.10 -3.79 -6.30
C ILE A 4 -5.99 -4.55 -5.32
N LYS A 5 -6.66 -5.60 -5.77
CA LYS A 5 -7.32 -6.55 -4.87
C LYS A 5 -6.37 -7.70 -4.60
N ILE A 6 -6.04 -7.95 -3.33
CA ILE A 6 -5.16 -9.04 -2.93
C ILE A 6 -5.68 -9.69 -1.67
N GLN A 7 -6.02 -10.98 -1.77
CA GLN A 7 -6.72 -11.71 -0.70
C GLN A 7 -7.96 -10.92 -0.22
N ASN A 8 -7.96 -10.51 1.05
CA ASN A 8 -9.05 -9.78 1.71
C ASN A 8 -8.83 -8.25 1.76
N VAL A 9 -7.86 -7.72 1.01
CA VAL A 9 -7.50 -6.29 1.02
C VAL A 9 -7.70 -5.69 -0.37
N ILE A 10 -8.22 -4.47 -0.42
CA ILE A 10 -8.27 -3.64 -1.63
C ILE A 10 -7.42 -2.41 -1.38
N ILE A 11 -6.36 -2.25 -2.17
CA ILE A 11 -5.42 -1.12 -2.08
C ILE A 11 -5.76 -0.15 -3.20
N ASN A 12 -6.13 1.07 -2.85
CA ASN A 12 -6.20 2.17 -3.81
C ASN A 12 -4.78 2.69 -4.06
N THR A 13 -4.28 2.53 -5.29
CA THR A 13 -2.88 2.87 -5.61
C THR A 13 -2.60 4.37 -5.53
N ASN A 14 -3.63 5.22 -5.51
CA ASN A 14 -3.45 6.66 -5.33
C ASN A 14 -2.92 7.02 -3.93
N TYR A 15 -3.10 6.14 -2.94
CA TYR A 15 -2.59 6.32 -1.58
C TYR A 15 -1.25 5.61 -1.36
N VAL A 16 -0.74 4.87 -2.35
CA VAL A 16 0.57 4.22 -2.24
C VAL A 16 1.65 5.25 -2.52
N VAL A 17 2.49 5.52 -1.52
CA VAL A 17 3.59 6.50 -1.62
C VAL A 17 4.91 5.82 -1.95
N ALA A 18 5.14 4.64 -1.37
CA ALA A 18 6.37 3.89 -1.58
C ALA A 18 6.13 2.39 -1.42
N VAL A 19 7.02 1.61 -2.03
CA VAL A 19 7.04 0.15 -1.92
C VAL A 19 8.45 -0.29 -1.59
N LYS A 20 8.57 -1.18 -0.61
CA LYS A 20 9.83 -1.80 -0.19
C LYS A 20 9.76 -3.28 -0.48
N LEU A 21 10.52 -3.73 -1.49
CA LEU A 21 10.70 -5.13 -1.82
C LEU A 21 11.65 -5.74 -0.77
N ASN A 22 11.12 -6.46 0.22
CA ASN A 22 11.96 -7.15 1.19
C ASN A 22 12.31 -8.53 0.61
N ASN A 23 13.56 -8.96 0.74
CA ASN A 23 13.93 -10.28 0.21
C ASN A 23 13.28 -11.41 1.02
N GLN A 24 13.41 -11.38 2.36
CA GLN A 24 12.82 -12.37 3.27
C GLN A 24 12.53 -11.75 4.64
N THR A 25 11.51 -12.26 5.34
CA THR A 25 11.27 -12.04 6.77
C THR A 25 12.31 -12.77 7.61
N SER A 26 12.33 -12.53 8.93
CA SER A 26 13.22 -13.25 9.87
C SER A 26 13.02 -14.77 9.89
N ILE A 27 11.91 -15.27 9.32
CA ILE A 27 11.56 -16.70 9.24
C ILE A 27 11.76 -17.24 7.81
N GLY A 28 12.26 -16.42 6.88
CA GLY A 28 12.59 -16.84 5.51
C GLY A 28 11.45 -16.73 4.49
N GLU A 29 10.32 -16.13 4.85
CA GLU A 29 9.20 -15.91 3.91
C GLU A 29 9.41 -14.64 3.09
N ASN A 30 9.01 -14.62 1.82
CA ASN A 30 9.00 -13.38 1.03
C ASN A 30 8.10 -12.33 1.68
N SER A 31 8.58 -11.08 1.73
CA SER A 31 7.86 -9.95 2.31
C SER A 31 7.92 -8.72 1.42
N ILE A 32 6.87 -7.92 1.44
CA ILE A 32 6.85 -6.61 0.81
C ILE A 32 6.15 -5.64 1.74
N SER A 33 6.71 -4.45 1.90
CA SER A 33 6.06 -3.39 2.67
C SER A 33 5.56 -2.33 1.71
N VAL A 34 4.32 -1.89 1.89
CA VAL A 34 3.70 -0.81 1.10
C VAL A 34 3.40 0.35 2.04
N LEU A 35 3.90 1.53 1.71
CA LEU A 35 3.62 2.76 2.44
C LEU A 35 2.32 3.36 1.92
N ILE A 36 1.31 3.41 2.78
CA ILE A 36 0.01 3.99 2.49
C ILE A 36 -0.10 5.34 3.18
N SER A 37 -0.35 6.40 2.42
CA SER A 37 -0.65 7.73 2.93
C SER A 37 -2.14 8.01 2.80
N THR A 38 -2.84 7.96 3.93
CA THR A 38 -4.27 8.27 3.99
C THR A 38 -4.47 9.68 4.50
N PRO A 39 -5.40 10.48 3.94
CA PRO A 39 -5.70 11.78 4.51
C PRO A 39 -6.23 11.58 5.94
N LYS A 40 -5.61 12.27 6.90
CA LYS A 40 -6.17 12.46 8.23
C LYS A 40 -7.37 13.38 8.04
N PHE A 41 -8.55 12.82 7.82
CA PHE A 41 -9.79 13.54 8.02
C PHE A 41 -9.95 13.80 9.53
N SER A 42 -9.15 14.74 10.04
CA SER A 42 -9.56 15.49 11.22
C SER A 42 -10.87 16.14 10.81
N LEU A 43 -11.94 15.92 11.58
CA LEU A 43 -13.11 16.81 11.56
C LEU A 43 -12.57 18.21 11.80
N LEU A 44 -12.24 18.93 10.72
CA LEU A 44 -11.57 20.23 10.78
C LEU A 44 -12.50 21.17 11.53
N SER A 45 -12.20 21.41 12.80
CA SER A 45 -12.68 22.61 13.47
C SER A 45 -12.07 23.80 12.72
N PRO A 46 -12.87 24.78 12.24
CA PRO A 46 -12.38 25.86 11.38
C PRO A 46 -11.29 26.77 11.99
N GLU A 47 -10.93 26.59 13.27
CA GLU A 47 -10.17 27.58 14.04
C GLU A 47 -8.67 27.28 14.19
N THR A 48 -8.17 26.14 13.71
CA THR A 48 -6.74 25.81 13.84
C THR A 48 -6.01 25.87 12.50
N VAL A 49 -5.97 27.06 11.90
CA VAL A 49 -5.00 27.38 10.85
C VAL A 49 -3.67 27.71 11.53
N SER A 50 -2.94 26.69 11.95
CA SER A 50 -1.55 26.86 12.38
C SER A 50 -0.76 25.59 12.18
N GLN A 51 0.14 25.64 11.18
CA GLN A 51 1.39 24.90 11.08
C GLN A 51 1.32 23.38 11.31
N ASP A 52 1.11 22.63 10.22
CA ASP A 52 2.12 21.71 9.70
C ASP A 52 1.51 20.91 8.53
N SER A 53 2.00 21.16 7.31
CA SER A 53 1.57 20.41 6.11
C SER A 53 1.93 18.91 6.18
N GLN A 54 2.75 18.50 7.16
CA GLN A 54 3.05 17.09 7.46
C GLN A 54 1.93 16.38 8.23
N ASP A 55 0.98 17.10 8.82
CA ASP A 55 -0.07 16.51 9.66
C ASP A 55 -1.39 16.22 8.92
N LEU A 56 -1.41 16.44 7.60
CA LEU A 56 -2.60 16.23 6.76
C LEU A 56 -2.81 14.76 6.36
N CYS A 57 -1.75 13.96 6.35
CA CYS A 57 -1.82 12.55 6.01
C CYS A 57 -1.20 11.68 7.12
N ARG A 58 -1.73 10.47 7.27
CA ARG A 58 -1.18 9.41 8.08
C ARG A 58 -0.50 8.43 7.14
N ASP A 59 0.81 8.32 7.30
CA ASP A 59 1.65 7.37 6.58
C ASP A 59 1.81 6.10 7.42
N GLU A 60 1.49 4.94 6.83
CA GLU A 60 1.58 3.65 7.50
C GLU A 60 2.22 2.62 6.57
N TRP A 61 3.27 1.94 7.06
CA TRP A 61 3.83 0.78 6.38
C TRP A 61 2.98 -0.45 6.69
N VAL A 62 2.41 -1.04 5.64
CA VAL A 62 1.69 -2.30 5.73
C VAL A 62 2.57 -3.39 5.15
N GLU A 63 2.89 -4.40 5.97
CA GLU A 63 3.66 -5.56 5.54
C GLU A 63 2.73 -6.65 5.02
N PHE A 64 3.09 -7.20 3.85
CA PHE A 64 2.45 -8.37 3.24
C PHE A 64 3.48 -9.49 3.16
N THR A 65 3.04 -10.72 3.41
CA THR A 65 3.86 -11.94 3.32
C THR A 65 3.17 -13.01 2.46
N GLY A 66 3.87 -14.11 2.19
CA GLY A 66 3.33 -15.26 1.46
C GLY A 66 2.86 -14.91 0.04
N GLN A 67 1.71 -15.45 -0.37
CA GLN A 67 1.17 -15.24 -1.73
C GLN A 67 0.85 -13.77 -2.03
N ALA A 68 0.46 -12.99 -1.01
CA ALA A 68 0.22 -11.57 -1.18
C ALA A 68 1.52 -10.82 -1.52
N ALA A 69 2.63 -11.19 -0.86
CA ALA A 69 3.93 -10.58 -1.15
C ALA A 69 4.42 -10.88 -2.56
N ILE A 70 4.24 -12.13 -3.03
CA ILE A 70 4.64 -12.55 -4.38
C ILE A 70 3.86 -11.75 -5.43
N ALA A 71 2.53 -11.72 -5.31
CA ALA A 71 1.70 -11.03 -6.29
C ALA A 71 1.92 -9.50 -6.30
N LEU A 72 2.15 -8.87 -5.14
CA LEU A 72 2.51 -7.44 -5.11
C LEU A 72 3.92 -7.19 -5.66
N HIS A 73 4.88 -8.07 -5.38
CA HIS A 73 6.22 -7.99 -5.95
C HIS A 73 6.16 -8.04 -7.48
N ASP A 74 5.43 -9.00 -8.05
CA ASP A 74 5.24 -9.13 -9.49
C ASP A 74 4.53 -7.91 -10.10
N TYR A 75 3.52 -7.38 -9.39
CA TYR A 75 2.83 -6.15 -9.82
C TYR A 75 3.77 -4.95 -9.90
N PHE A 76 4.56 -4.68 -8.85
CA PHE A 76 5.43 -3.50 -8.79
C PHE A 76 6.73 -3.61 -9.57
N THR A 77 7.15 -4.84 -9.94
CA THR A 77 8.35 -5.07 -10.76
C THR A 77 8.03 -5.27 -12.25
N SER A 78 6.76 -5.47 -12.61
CA SER A 78 6.33 -5.59 -14.00
C SER A 78 6.29 -4.23 -14.70
N PHE A 79 6.99 -4.12 -15.83
CA PHE A 79 6.98 -2.92 -16.69
C PHE A 79 5.58 -2.52 -17.17
N ASN A 80 4.61 -3.44 -17.12
CA ASN A 80 3.29 -3.17 -17.64
C ASN A 80 2.31 -2.62 -16.61
N ASN A 81 2.48 -2.76 -15.28
CA ASN A 81 1.48 -2.34 -14.26
C ASN A 81 -0.02 -2.71 -14.55
N VAL A 82 -0.28 -3.49 -15.62
CA VAL A 82 -1.59 -3.82 -16.22
C VAL A 82 -2.04 -5.21 -15.74
N ILE A 83 -1.48 -5.67 -14.63
CA ILE A 83 -2.08 -6.79 -13.92
C ILE A 83 -3.09 -6.15 -12.97
N ASP A 84 -4.30 -5.93 -13.48
CA ASP A 84 -5.48 -5.94 -12.62
C ASP A 84 -5.35 -7.24 -11.82
N LEU A 85 -5.00 -7.18 -10.54
CA LEU A 85 -4.79 -8.34 -9.66
C LEU A 85 -6.11 -9.08 -9.36
N MET A 86 -7.07 -9.00 -10.28
CA MET A 86 -8.17 -9.93 -10.40
C MET A 86 -7.85 -10.95 -11.48
N GLN A 87 -7.23 -12.08 -11.11
CA GLN A 87 -7.64 -13.38 -11.64
C GLN A 87 -7.49 -14.48 -10.58
N ASN A 88 -8.65 -14.90 -10.09
CA ASN A 88 -9.04 -16.29 -9.78
C ASN A 88 -8.01 -17.16 -9.06
N TYR A 89 -8.04 -17.12 -7.73
CA TYR A 89 -7.75 -18.32 -6.94
C TYR A 89 -9.09 -18.78 -6.36
N GLU A 90 -9.69 -19.76 -7.03
CA GLU A 90 -10.69 -20.65 -6.42
C GLU A 90 -10.04 -21.48 -5.29
#